data_AF-A0A382TQ07-F1
#
_entry.id   AF-A0A382TQ07-F1
#
_cell.length_a   1.000
_cell.length_b   1.000
_cell.length_c   1.000
_cell.angle_alpha   90.00
_cell.angle_beta   90.00
_cell.angle_gamma   90.00
#
_symmetry.space_group_name_H-M   'P 1'
#
loop_
_entity.id
_entity.type
_entity.pdbx_description
1 polymer ?
#
loop_
_entity_poly.entity_id
_entity_poly.type
_entity_poly.pdbx_seq_one_letter_code
_entity_poly.pdbx_strand_id
1 'polypeptide(L)'
;YVTPIKGARTLMASAAKKAGIPKFTHHSMRHYFCSNAIEAGIDFKVIAGWLGHKDGGILVAKTYGHLRDTHSFEMAKRMTQGANEAEPKNVVNISDKTA
;
A
#
# COMPACT_ATOMS: atom_id res chain seq x y z
N TYR A 1 40.14 12.47 4.21
CA TYR A 1 39.89 11.07 4.64
C TYR A 1 39.29 10.30 3.46
N VAL A 2 40.08 9.49 2.75
CA VAL A 2 39.60 8.70 1.59
C VAL A 2 39.17 7.33 2.10
N THR A 3 37.93 6.92 1.79
CA THR A 3 37.41 5.60 2.20
C THR A 3 37.53 4.66 1.02
N PRO A 4 38.36 3.60 1.09
CA PRO A 4 38.53 2.68 -0.04
C PRO A 4 37.23 1.93 -0.28
N ILE A 5 36.75 1.96 -1.53
CA ILE A 5 35.49 1.33 -1.95
C ILE A 5 35.83 -0.02 -2.58
N LYS A 6 35.47 -1.12 -1.91
CA LYS A 6 35.52 -2.47 -2.52
C LYS A 6 34.27 -2.81 -3.33
N GLY A 7 33.16 -2.10 -3.11
CA GLY A 7 31.91 -2.26 -3.83
C GLY A 7 30.75 -1.50 -3.20
N ALA A 8 29.61 -1.44 -3.90
CA ALA A 8 28.43 -0.65 -3.49
C ALA A 8 27.92 -0.99 -2.08
N ARG A 9 27.94 -2.28 -1.69
CA ARG A 9 27.54 -2.71 -0.34
C ARG A 9 28.47 -2.15 0.75
N THR A 10 29.79 -2.18 0.51
CA THR A 10 30.77 -1.64 1.46
C THR A 10 30.71 -0.13 1.56
N LEU A 11 30.38 0.54 0.44
CA LEU A 11 30.16 1.98 0.40
C LEU A 11 28.94 2.36 1.25
N MET A 12 27.78 1.75 1.01
CA MET A 12 26.55 2.04 1.77
C MET A 12 26.71 1.76 3.26
N ALA A 13 27.38 0.66 3.63
CA ALA A 13 27.63 0.36 5.04
C ALA A 13 28.54 1.41 5.70
N SER A 14 29.57 1.88 4.99
CA SER A 14 30.47 2.92 5.47
C SER A 14 29.77 4.28 5.56
N ALA A 15 28.92 4.60 4.59
CA ALA A 15 28.10 5.81 4.58
C ALA A 15 27.10 5.81 5.74
N ALA A 16 26.37 4.71 5.96
CA ALA A 16 25.45 4.55 7.08
C ALA A 16 26.16 4.74 8.43
N LYS A 17 27.35 4.13 8.59
CA LYS A 17 28.19 4.31 9.79
C LYS A 17 28.60 5.78 10.00
N LYS A 18 28.98 6.49 8.94
CA LYS A 18 29.35 7.92 9.02
C LYS A 18 28.16 8.82 9.33
N ALA A 19 26.98 8.49 8.81
CA ALA A 19 25.75 9.23 9.06
C ALA A 19 25.09 8.88 10.40
N GLY A 20 25.63 7.91 11.15
CA GLY A 20 25.06 7.49 12.45
C GLY A 20 23.72 6.75 12.34
N ILE A 21 23.40 6.23 11.16
CA ILE A 21 22.13 5.54 10.89
C ILE A 21 22.32 4.02 10.84
N PRO A 22 21.25 3.23 11.11
CA PRO A 22 21.30 1.79 10.97
C PRO A 22 21.77 1.37 9.59
N LYS A 23 22.53 0.27 9.52
CA LYS A 23 23.00 -0.28 8.26
C LYS A 23 21.81 -0.74 7.42
N PHE A 24 21.69 -0.19 6.21
CA PHE A 24 20.69 -0.60 5.24
C PHE A 24 21.34 -1.17 3.98
N THR A 25 20.53 -1.83 3.15
CA THR A 25 20.96 -2.46 1.90
C THR A 25 20.15 -1.91 0.72
N HIS A 26 20.55 -2.25 -0.51
CA HIS A 26 19.77 -1.92 -1.71
C HIS A 26 18.34 -2.46 -1.63
N HIS A 27 18.14 -3.62 -1.00
CA HIS A 27 16.81 -4.18 -0.82
C HIS A 27 15.96 -3.32 0.13
N SER A 28 16.58 -2.79 1.20
CA SER A 28 15.93 -1.83 2.11
C SER A 28 15.49 -0.56 1.37
N MET A 29 16.30 -0.04 0.44
CA MET A 29 15.92 1.12 -0.39
C MET A 29 14.75 0.78 -1.33
N ARG A 30 14.75 -0.42 -1.90
CA ARG A 30 13.62 -0.91 -2.72
C ARG A 30 12.33 -0.99 -1.89
N HIS A 31 12.41 -1.45 -0.64
CA HIS A 31 11.28 -1.47 0.27
C HIS A 31 10.78 -0.05 0.59
N TYR A 32 11.71 0.85 0.92
CA TYR A 32 11.39 2.26 1.20
C TYR A 32 10.68 2.94 0.04
N PHE A 33 11.19 2.78 -1.18
CA PHE A 33 10.55 3.29 -2.39
C PHE A 33 9.12 2.78 -2.56
N CYS A 34 8.92 1.48 -2.32
CA CYS A 34 7.60 0.87 -2.45
C CYS A 34 6.61 1.42 -1.40
N SER A 35 7.00 1.48 -0.12
CA SER A 35 6.16 2.06 0.93
C SER A 35 5.79 3.51 0.62
N ASN A 36 6.76 4.34 0.25
CA ASN A 36 6.51 5.76 -0.06
C ASN A 36 5.60 5.95 -1.30
N ALA A 37 5.74 5.11 -2.33
CA ALA A 37 4.85 5.14 -3.49
C ALA A 37 3.40 4.74 -3.14
N ILE A 38 3.23 3.80 -2.22
CA ILE A 38 1.92 3.37 -1.73
C ILE A 38 1.26 4.46 -0.89
N GLU A 39 2.03 5.10 0.00
CA GLU A 39 1.57 6.24 0.81
C GLU A 39 1.20 7.45 -0.06
N ALA A 40 1.92 7.67 -1.18
CA ALA A 40 1.58 8.68 -2.17
C ALA A 40 0.31 8.34 -3.02
N GLY A 41 -0.34 7.21 -2.76
CA GLY A 41 -1.59 6.84 -3.43
C GLY A 41 -1.42 6.16 -4.79
N ILE A 42 -0.21 5.77 -5.19
CA ILE A 42 0.05 5.15 -6.50
C ILE A 42 -0.49 3.71 -6.53
N ASP A 43 -1.05 3.27 -7.66
CA ASP A 43 -1.60 1.92 -7.85
C ASP A 43 -0.50 0.84 -7.80
N PHE A 44 -0.78 -0.28 -7.14
CA PHE A 44 0.13 -1.42 -7.03
C PHE A 44 0.61 -1.96 -8.38
N LYS A 45 -0.23 -1.94 -9.43
CA LYS A 45 0.15 -2.38 -10.78
C LYS A 45 1.25 -1.51 -11.38
N VAL A 46 1.19 -0.19 -11.13
CA VAL A 46 2.19 0.78 -11.61
C VAL A 46 3.50 0.57 -10.86
N ILE A 47 3.43 0.47 -9.54
CA ILE A 47 4.60 0.22 -8.67
C ILE A 47 5.26 -1.10 -9.04
N ALA A 48 4.48 -2.15 -9.29
CA ALA A 48 4.98 -3.45 -9.74
C ALA A 48 5.75 -3.35 -11.07
N GLY A 49 5.27 -2.54 -12.01
CA GLY A 49 5.97 -2.24 -13.25
C GLY A 49 7.35 -1.61 -13.02
N TRP A 50 7.44 -0.60 -12.15
CA TRP A 50 8.71 0.03 -11.79
C TRP A 50 9.67 -0.93 -11.06
N LEU A 51 9.11 -1.80 -10.24
CA LEU A 51 9.85 -2.79 -9.46
C LEU A 51 10.26 -4.04 -10.27
N GLY A 52 9.77 -4.17 -11.51
CA GLY A 52 10.01 -5.33 -12.37
C GLY A 52 9.31 -6.61 -11.90
N HIS A 53 8.23 -6.48 -11.12
CA HIS A 53 7.44 -7.60 -10.61
C HIS A 53 6.55 -8.16 -11.74
N LYS A 54 6.85 -9.38 -12.20
CA LYS A 54 6.09 -10.07 -13.27
C LYS A 54 4.70 -10.52 -12.83
N ASP A 55 4.49 -10.60 -11.53
CA ASP A 55 3.28 -11.00 -10.82
C ASP A 55 2.21 -9.89 -10.75
N GLY A 56 2.37 -8.81 -11.52
CA GLY A 56 1.33 -7.81 -11.73
C GLY A 56 0.93 -7.00 -10.49
N GLY A 57 1.74 -7.03 -9.43
CA GLY A 57 1.49 -6.32 -8.17
C GLY A 57 0.95 -7.17 -7.04
N ILE A 58 0.80 -8.48 -7.23
CA ILE A 58 0.41 -9.40 -6.15
C ILE A 58 1.45 -9.38 -5.01
N LEU A 59 2.75 -9.40 -5.32
CA LEU A 59 3.79 -9.32 -4.28
C LEU A 59 3.75 -7.97 -3.55
N VAL A 60 3.50 -6.87 -4.27
CA VAL A 60 3.37 -5.54 -3.67
C VAL A 60 2.17 -5.50 -2.72
N ALA A 61 1.00 -5.93 -3.18
CA ALA A 61 -0.21 -5.98 -2.37
C ALA A 61 -0.05 -6.88 -1.13
N LYS A 62 0.61 -8.04 -1.29
CA LYS A 62 0.85 -8.96 -0.16
C LYS A 62 1.82 -8.37 0.88
N THR A 63 2.89 -7.73 0.43
CA THR A 63 3.91 -7.19 1.33
C THR A 63 3.48 -5.89 2.02
N TYR A 64 2.66 -5.08 1.35
CA TYR A 64 2.35 -3.72 1.81
C TYR A 64 0.86 -3.40 1.91
N GLY A 65 -0.03 -4.36 1.70
CA GLY A 65 -1.48 -4.13 1.70
C GLY A 65 -2.00 -3.47 2.98
N HIS A 66 -1.36 -3.75 4.12
CA HIS A 66 -1.68 -3.16 5.42
C HIS A 66 -1.42 -1.65 5.51
N LEU A 67 -0.54 -1.07 4.68
CA LEU A 67 -0.29 0.38 4.69
C LEU A 67 -1.48 1.19 4.16
N ARG A 68 -2.48 0.53 3.58
CA ARG A 68 -3.53 1.19 2.80
C ARG A 68 -4.94 0.95 3.33
N ASP A 69 -5.06 0.52 4.57
CA ASP A 69 -6.36 0.34 5.25
C ASP A 69 -7.17 1.64 5.21
N THR A 70 -6.54 2.80 5.43
CA THR A 70 -7.17 4.13 5.33
C THR A 70 -7.78 4.39 3.96
N HIS A 71 -7.05 4.11 2.88
CA HIS A 71 -7.55 4.23 1.51
C HIS A 71 -8.67 3.21 1.22
N SER A 72 -8.59 2.00 1.78
CA SER A 72 -9.67 1.00 1.68
C SER A 72 -10.96 1.53 2.28
N PHE A 73 -10.90 2.14 3.47
CA PHE A 73 -12.04 2.81 4.09
C PHE A 73 -12.56 3.98 3.26
N GLU A 74 -11.68 4.80 2.69
CA GLU A 74 -12.07 5.91 1.81
C GLU A 74 -12.75 5.43 0.51
N MET A 75 -12.25 4.35 -0.10
CA MET A 75 -12.82 3.77 -1.31
C MET A 75 -14.16 3.08 -1.00
N ALA A 76 -14.28 2.37 0.13
CA ALA A 76 -15.55 1.81 0.60
C ALA A 76 -16.60 2.89 0.80
N LYS A 77 -16.21 4.06 1.35
CA LYS A 77 -17.10 5.22 1.50
C LYS A 77 -17.64 5.73 0.16
N ARG A 78 -16.86 5.63 -0.93
CA ARG A 78 -17.30 6.01 -2.29
C ARG A 78 -18.29 5.02 -2.90
N MET A 79 -18.35 3.78 -2.41
CA MET A 79 -19.27 2.74 -2.91
C MET A 79 -20.70 2.86 -2.35
N THR A 80 -21.03 3.92 -1.61
CA THR A 80 -22.33 4.12 -0.96
C THR A 80 -23.42 4.75 -1.84
N GLN A 81 -23.23 4.83 -3.17
CA GLN A 81 -24.26 5.34 -4.09
C GLN A 81 -25.54 4.47 -4.01
N GLY A 82 -26.56 4.96 -3.31
CA GLY A 82 -27.87 4.31 -3.15
C GLY A 82 -28.31 4.03 -1.69
N ALA A 83 -27.45 4.22 -0.69
CA ALA A 83 -27.80 3.90 0.71
C ALA A 83 -28.81 4.86 1.38
N ASN A 84 -29.16 5.97 0.71
CA ASN A 84 -30.19 6.93 1.13
C ASN A 84 -31.42 6.90 0.21
N GLU A 85 -31.69 5.79 -0.47
CA GLU A 85 -33.02 5.59 -1.06
C GLU A 85 -33.97 5.19 0.07
N ALA A 86 -34.85 6.13 0.43
CA ALA A 86 -35.93 5.95 1.37
C ALA A 86 -36.79 4.75 0.93
N GLU A 87 -36.66 3.66 1.70
CA GLU A 87 -37.41 2.42 1.64
C GLU A 87 -37.38 1.65 0.29
N PRO A 88 -36.94 0.38 0.29
CA PRO A 88 -37.08 -0.46 -0.90
C PRO A 88 -38.58 -0.58 -1.27
N LYS A 89 -38.93 -0.28 -2.53
CA LYS A 89 -40.31 -0.34 -3.07
C LYS A 89 -41.00 -1.71 -2.94
N ASN A 90 -40.28 -2.72 -2.47
CA ASN A 90 -40.67 -4.11 -2.34
C ASN A 90 -40.81 -4.58 -0.89
N VAL A 91 -40.97 -3.68 0.08
CA VAL A 91 -41.38 -4.03 1.45
C VAL A 91 -42.90 -4.15 1.50
N VAL A 92 -43.42 -5.38 1.58
CA VAL A 92 -44.83 -5.63 1.89
C VAL A 92 -44.95 -5.78 3.39
N ASN A 93 -45.42 -4.73 4.09
CA ASN A 93 -45.75 -4.84 5.51
C ASN A 93 -46.97 -5.75 5.66
N ILE A 94 -46.76 -6.93 6.21
CA ILE A 94 -47.84 -7.83 6.62
C ILE A 94 -48.37 -7.28 7.95
N SER A 95 -49.20 -6.24 7.88
CA SER A 95 -49.95 -5.76 9.04
C SER A 95 -51.10 -6.73 9.35
N ASP A 96 -51.08 -7.24 10.59
CA ASP A 96 -52.21 -7.68 11.41
C ASP A 96 -53.33 -8.47 10.72
N LYS A 97 -53.23 -9.81 10.79
CA LYS A 97 -54.44 -10.63 10.90
C LYS A 97 -54.85 -10.70 12.37
N THR A 98 -55.61 -9.72 12.81
CA THR A 98 -56.64 -9.92 13.83
C THR A 98 -57.77 -10.74 13.21
N ALA A 99 -57.88 -12.00 13.63
CA ALA A 99 -59.12 -12.76 13.74
C ALA A 99 -58.88 -13.96 14.66
#